data_AF-A0A958L9B8-F1
#
_entry.id   AF-A0A958L9B8-F1
#
_cell.length_a   1.000
_cell.length_b   1.000
_cell.length_c   1.000
_cell.angle_alpha   90.00
_cell.angle_beta   90.00
_cell.angle_gamma   90.00
#
_symmetry.space_group_name_H-M   'P 1'
#
loop_
_entity.id
_entity.type
_entity.pdbx_description
1 polymer ?
#
loop_
_entity_poly.entity_id
_entity_poly.type
_entity_poly.pdbx_seq_one_letter_code
_entity_poly.pdbx_strand_id
1 'polypeptide(L)'
;KEEDLKKMSKDLEKKSLVLSDDVKLKKQQDLQEEMLKYRELVGKSQLEIQKKERELTMPIVQKLKEVIESIAKKEGYTMILEKSEQSVLWAKDDADLTDQVVKAYEKAK
;
A
#
# COMPACT_ATOMS: atom_id res chain seq x y z
N LYS A 1 -19.62 8.68 3.62
CA LYS A 1 -19.98 7.63 2.64
C LYS A 1 -20.29 6.28 3.29
N GLU A 2 -19.35 5.62 4.00
CA GLU A 2 -19.65 4.34 4.67
C GLU A 2 -20.76 4.48 5.72
N GLU A 3 -20.68 5.51 6.55
CA GLU A 3 -21.71 5.80 7.56
C GLU A 3 -23.07 6.14 6.93
N ASP A 4 -23.07 6.81 5.77
CA ASP A 4 -24.29 7.16 5.05
C ASP A 4 -24.96 5.91 4.48
N LEU A 5 -24.18 4.99 3.92
CA LEU A 5 -24.66 3.68 3.45
C LEU A 5 -25.22 2.83 4.60
N LYS A 6 -24.54 2.83 5.76
CA LYS A 6 -25.02 2.17 6.98
C LYS A 6 -26.34 2.78 7.47
N LYS A 7 -26.48 4.11 7.41
CA LYS A 7 -27.74 4.81 7.75
C LYS A 7 -28.86 4.47 6.76
N MET A 8 -28.60 4.53 5.45
CA MET A 8 -29.57 4.18 4.41
C MET A 8 -30.07 2.74 4.56
N SER A 9 -29.18 1.80 4.83
CA SER A 9 -29.53 0.39 5.09
C SER A 9 -30.42 0.23 6.32
N LYS A 10 -30.04 0.82 7.45
CA LYS A 10 -30.83 0.79 8.70
C LYS A 10 -32.19 1.46 8.55
N ASP A 11 -32.27 2.56 7.81
CA ASP A 11 -33.53 3.29 7.58
C ASP A 11 -34.48 2.50 6.67
N LEU A 12 -33.93 1.81 5.67
CA LEU A 12 -34.69 0.89 4.83
C LEU A 12 -35.26 -0.27 5.64
N GLU A 13 -34.45 -0.88 6.51
CA GLU A 13 -34.85 -1.98 7.38
C GLU A 13 -36.01 -1.56 8.31
N LYS A 14 -35.84 -0.43 9.02
CA LYS A 14 -36.85 0.12 9.95
C LYS A 14 -38.16 0.51 9.28
N LYS A 15 -38.09 1.08 8.07
CA LYS A 15 -39.28 1.57 7.35
C LYS A 15 -39.88 0.52 6.41
N SER A 16 -39.26 -0.66 6.27
CA SER A 16 -39.65 -1.67 5.29
C SER A 16 -41.10 -2.15 5.39
N LEU A 17 -41.71 -2.08 6.58
CA LEU A 17 -43.09 -2.49 6.87
C LEU A 17 -44.15 -1.44 6.51
N VAL A 18 -43.74 -0.18 6.32
CA VAL A 18 -44.65 0.96 6.06
C VAL A 18 -44.48 1.57 4.66
N LEU A 19 -43.55 1.03 3.86
CA LEU A 19 -43.32 1.44 2.47
C LEU A 19 -44.14 0.57 1.52
N SER A 20 -44.59 1.15 0.40
CA SER A 20 -45.10 0.36 -0.72
C SER A 20 -43.98 -0.46 -1.37
N ASP A 21 -44.35 -1.55 -2.04
CA ASP A 21 -43.38 -2.45 -2.70
C ASP A 21 -42.52 -1.72 -3.73
N ASP A 22 -43.10 -0.83 -4.54
CA ASP A 22 -42.38 -0.04 -5.54
C ASP A 22 -41.33 0.89 -4.89
N VAL A 23 -41.70 1.55 -3.80
CA VAL A 23 -40.79 2.47 -3.09
C VAL A 23 -39.69 1.68 -2.38
N LYS A 24 -40.01 0.50 -1.85
CA LYS A 24 -39.04 -0.40 -1.22
C LYS A 24 -38.04 -0.93 -2.26
N LEU A 25 -38.50 -1.39 -3.41
CA LEU A 25 -37.67 -1.89 -4.50
C LEU A 25 -36.70 -0.79 -4.99
N LYS A 26 -37.22 0.41 -5.25
CA LYS A 26 -36.39 1.54 -5.70
C LYS A 26 -35.29 1.87 -4.69
N LYS A 27 -35.63 1.97 -3.40
CA LYS A 27 -34.63 2.25 -2.36
C LYS A 27 -33.60 1.13 -2.21
N GLN A 28 -33.98 -0.13 -2.39
CA GLN A 28 -33.04 -1.25 -2.39
C GLN A 28 -32.06 -1.17 -3.57
N GLN A 29 -32.55 -0.82 -4.76
CA GLN A 29 -31.71 -0.59 -5.94
C GLN A 29 -30.74 0.57 -5.72
N ASP A 30 -31.22 1.71 -5.22
CA ASP A 30 -30.39 2.88 -4.92
C ASP A 30 -29.29 2.54 -3.90
N LEU A 31 -29.64 1.80 -2.83
CA LEU A 31 -28.67 1.34 -1.83
C LEU A 31 -27.63 0.39 -2.45
N GLN A 32 -28.06 -0.54 -3.30
CA GLN A 32 -27.17 -1.48 -3.98
C GLN A 32 -26.19 -0.74 -4.91
N GLU A 33 -26.68 0.24 -5.68
CA GLU A 33 -25.87 1.05 -6.57
C GLU A 33 -24.82 1.87 -5.79
N GLU A 34 -25.23 2.54 -4.72
CA GLU A 34 -24.32 3.33 -3.89
C GLU A 34 -23.29 2.45 -3.16
N MET A 35 -23.66 1.23 -2.75
CA MET A 35 -22.73 0.24 -2.21
C MET A 35 -21.69 -0.20 -3.23
N LEU A 36 -22.08 -0.41 -4.49
CA LEU A 36 -21.15 -0.76 -5.58
C LEU A 36 -20.18 0.39 -5.86
N LYS A 37 -20.68 1.62 -6.03
CA LYS A 37 -19.84 2.82 -6.22
C LYS A 37 -18.86 3.02 -5.08
N TYR A 38 -19.28 2.80 -3.84
CA TYR A 38 -18.40 2.92 -2.69
C TYR A 38 -17.29 1.86 -2.69
N ARG A 39 -17.61 0.59 -3.00
CA ARG A 39 -16.59 -0.47 -3.13
C ARG A 39 -15.57 -0.15 -4.22
N GLU A 40 -16.04 0.34 -5.37
CA GLU A 40 -15.17 0.78 -6.47
C GLU A 40 -14.27 1.94 -6.06
N LEU A 41 -14.83 2.95 -5.37
CA LEU A 41 -14.07 4.09 -4.87
C LEU A 41 -12.96 3.63 -3.90
N VAL A 42 -13.28 2.77 -2.94
CA VAL A 42 -12.29 2.24 -1.99
C VAL A 42 -11.19 1.47 -2.72
N GLY A 43 -11.56 0.60 -3.67
CA GLY A 43 -10.59 -0.13 -4.48
C GLY A 43 -9.67 0.80 -5.28
N LYS A 44 -10.22 1.81 -5.96
CA LYS A 44 -9.45 2.84 -6.67
C LYS A 44 -8.53 3.62 -5.74
N SER A 45 -9.04 4.06 -4.58
CA SER A 45 -8.23 4.77 -3.59
C SER A 45 -7.07 3.93 -3.07
N GLN A 46 -7.27 2.63 -2.82
CA GLN A 46 -6.20 1.74 -2.39
C GLN A 46 -5.12 1.57 -3.46
N LEU A 47 -5.52 1.43 -4.73
CA LEU A 47 -4.57 1.35 -5.85
C LEU A 47 -3.77 2.65 -6.01
N GLU A 48 -4.41 3.81 -5.87
CA GLU A 48 -3.74 5.11 -5.92
C GLU A 48 -2.76 5.30 -4.75
N ILE A 49 -3.09 4.82 -3.56
CA ILE A 49 -2.15 4.83 -2.41
C ILE A 49 -0.91 3.99 -2.75
N GLN A 50 -1.09 2.74 -3.19
CA GLN A 50 0.04 1.87 -3.58
C GLN A 50 0.87 2.46 -4.72
N LYS A 51 0.22 3.13 -5.67
CA LYS A 51 0.90 3.80 -6.78
C LYS A 51 1.76 4.95 -6.26
N LYS A 52 1.21 5.84 -5.42
CA LYS A 52 1.96 6.94 -4.81
C LYS A 52 3.11 6.46 -3.94
N GLU A 53 2.89 5.40 -3.16
CA GLU A 53 3.95 4.80 -2.35
C GLU A 53 5.11 4.33 -3.24
N ARG A 54 4.82 3.62 -4.34
CA ARG A 54 5.84 3.23 -5.32
C ARG A 54 6.52 4.42 -5.98
N GLU A 55 5.76 5.42 -6.40
CA GLU A 55 6.31 6.63 -7.05
C GLU A 55 7.26 7.40 -6.13
N LEU A 56 6.96 7.47 -4.83
CA LEU A 56 7.79 8.16 -3.85
C LEU A 56 9.00 7.34 -3.41
N THR A 57 8.87 6.01 -3.34
CA THR A 57 9.93 5.12 -2.86
C THR A 57 10.92 4.71 -3.96
N MET A 58 10.48 4.60 -5.22
CA MET A 58 11.33 4.14 -6.32
C MET A 58 12.59 4.99 -6.55
N PRO A 59 12.54 6.33 -6.48
CA PRO A 59 13.75 7.17 -6.58
C PRO A 59 14.74 6.94 -5.42
N ILE A 60 14.24 6.66 -4.21
CA ILE A 60 15.06 6.34 -3.03
C ILE A 60 15.79 5.01 -3.27
N VAL A 61 15.08 4.00 -3.74
CA VAL A 61 15.64 2.68 -4.07
C VAL A 61 16.69 2.79 -5.18
N GLN A 62 16.47 3.60 -6.21
CA GLN A 62 17.44 3.82 -7.28
C GLN A 62 18.74 4.43 -6.75
N LYS A 63 18.64 5.51 -5.96
CA LYS A 63 19.80 6.13 -5.31
C LYS A 63 20.53 5.17 -4.35
N LEU A 64 19.79 4.34 -3.59
CA LEU A 64 20.39 3.32 -2.75
C LEU A 64 21.19 2.29 -3.57
N LYS A 65 20.68 1.87 -4.74
CA LYS A 65 21.41 0.97 -5.64
C LYS A 65 22.72 1.57 -6.13
N GLU A 66 22.73 2.86 -6.50
CA GLU A 66 23.95 3.56 -6.91
C GLU A 66 24.99 3.62 -5.78
N VAL A 67 24.54 3.90 -4.55
CA VAL A 67 25.39 3.91 -3.35
C VAL A 67 25.98 2.52 -3.07
N ILE A 68 25.14 1.48 -3.12
CA ILE A 68 25.54 0.08 -2.93
C ILE A 68 26.57 -0.31 -3.99
N GLU A 69 26.35 0.04 -5.27
CA GLU A 69 27.28 -0.26 -6.36
C GLU A 69 28.62 0.47 -6.19
N SER A 70 28.60 1.71 -5.72
CA SER A 70 29.82 2.48 -5.42
C SER A 70 30.66 1.80 -4.33
N ILE A 71 30.02 1.38 -3.24
CA ILE A 71 30.67 0.65 -2.14
C ILE A 71 31.19 -0.70 -2.66
N ALA A 72 30.37 -1.44 -3.40
CA ALA A 72 30.70 -2.75 -3.97
C ALA A 72 32.02 -2.69 -4.77
N LYS A 73 32.12 -1.73 -5.70
CA LYS A 73 33.30 -1.54 -6.55
C LYS A 73 34.52 -1.06 -5.77
N LYS A 74 34.34 -0.13 -4.84
CA LYS A 74 35.43 0.45 -4.05
C LYS A 74 36.11 -0.59 -3.15
N GLU A 75 35.33 -1.50 -2.58
CA GLU A 75 35.81 -2.49 -1.61
C GLU A 75 35.99 -3.89 -2.21
N GLY A 76 35.68 -4.07 -3.50
CA GLY A 76 35.93 -5.32 -4.21
C GLY A 76 34.94 -6.44 -3.90
N TYR A 77 33.72 -6.10 -3.50
CA TYR A 77 32.67 -7.10 -3.29
C TYR A 77 32.25 -7.75 -4.60
N THR A 78 32.19 -9.08 -4.60
CA THR A 78 31.66 -9.85 -5.74
C THR A 78 30.13 -9.86 -5.76
N MET A 79 29.50 -9.82 -4.58
CA MET A 79 28.05 -9.87 -4.41
C MET A 79 27.64 -9.23 -3.09
N ILE A 80 26.47 -8.59 -3.08
CA ILE A 80 25.79 -8.09 -1.88
C ILE A 80 24.41 -8.74 -1.85
N LEU A 81 24.04 -9.34 -0.72
CA LEU A 81 22.76 -10.02 -0.53
C LEU A 81 21.91 -9.23 0.45
N GLU A 82 20.60 -9.15 0.18
CA GLU A 82 19.64 -8.65 1.16
C GLU A 82 19.57 -9.61 2.35
N LYS A 83 19.71 -9.07 3.56
CA LYS A 83 19.59 -9.83 4.81
C LYS A 83 18.11 -10.11 5.09
N SER A 84 17.64 -11.26 4.62
CA SER A 84 16.35 -11.82 4.98
C SER A 84 16.54 -13.28 5.40
N GLU A 85 15.64 -13.82 6.23
CA GLU A 85 15.70 -15.23 6.66
C GLU A 85 15.61 -16.21 5.48
N GLN A 86 15.06 -15.75 4.33
CA GLN A 86 14.96 -16.53 3.11
C GLN A 86 16.27 -16.54 2.30
N SER A 87 17.10 -15.50 2.42
CA SER A 87 18.33 -15.31 1.63
C SER A 87 19.61 -15.62 2.41
N VAL A 88 19.62 -15.36 3.72
CA VAL A 88 20.81 -15.45 4.58
C VAL A 88 20.43 -16.13 5.90
N LEU A 89 20.87 -17.38 6.08
CA LEU A 89 20.63 -18.13 7.32
C LEU A 89 21.52 -17.66 8.48
N TRP A 90 22.76 -17.28 8.17
CA TRP A 90 23.71 -16.75 9.13
C TRP A 90 24.78 -15.94 8.40
N ALA A 91 25.17 -14.81 8.98
CA ALA A 91 26.30 -14.00 8.58
C ALA A 91 26.95 -13.42 9.83
N LYS A 92 28.25 -13.14 9.77
CA LYS A 92 28.91 -12.34 10.81
C LYS A 92 28.41 -10.90 10.76
N ASP A 93 28.44 -10.21 11.89
CA ASP A 93 28.01 -8.80 11.97
C ASP A 93 28.88 -7.88 11.08
N ASP A 94 30.17 -8.21 10.90
CA ASP A 94 31.09 -7.45 10.03
C ASP A 94 30.80 -7.59 8.53
N ALA A 95 29.93 -8.55 8.13
CA ALA A 95 29.45 -8.68 6.77
C ALA A 95 28.22 -7.79 6.50
N ASP A 96 27.64 -7.15 7.52
CA ASP A 96 26.46 -6.31 7.39
C ASP A 96 26.84 -4.87 6.99
N LEU A 97 26.57 -4.52 5.73
CA LEU A 97 26.91 -3.21 5.17
C LEU A 97 25.83 -2.14 5.43
N THR A 98 24.74 -2.47 6.12
CA THR A 98 23.55 -1.60 6.20
C THR A 98 23.89 -0.21 6.73
N ASP A 99 24.60 -0.11 7.85
CA ASP A 99 25.00 1.17 8.45
C ASP A 99 25.91 2.00 7.53
N GLN A 100 26.81 1.32 6.80
CA GLN A 100 27.70 1.98 5.86
C GLN A 100 26.94 2.54 4.67
N VAL A 101 26.00 1.76 4.11
CA VAL A 101 25.14 2.18 3.00
C VAL A 101 24.26 3.36 3.42
N VAL A 102 23.65 3.32 4.61
CA VAL A 102 22.83 4.42 5.14
C VAL A 102 23.66 5.70 5.26
N LYS A 103 24.84 5.63 5.89
CA LYS A 103 25.74 6.79 6.03
C LYS A 103 26.19 7.34 4.68
N ALA A 104 26.46 6.47 3.70
CA ALA A 104 26.86 6.90 2.36
C ALA A 104 25.70 7.55 1.60
N TYR A 105 24.50 7.00 1.72
CA TYR A 105 23.27 7.55 1.14
C TYR A 105 22.95 8.94 1.70
N GLU A 106 23.02 9.12 3.02
CA GLU A 106 22.78 10.42 3.66
C GLU A 106 23.78 11.49 3.22
N LYS A 107 25.04 11.11 2.97
CA LYS A 107 26.07 12.02 2.44
C LYS A 107 25.89 12.39 0.97
N ALA A 108 25.23 11.53 0.20
CA ALA A 108 24.96 11.74 -1.23
C ALA A 108 23.64 12.46 -1.50
N LYS A 109 22.81 12.67 -0.47
CA LYS A 109 21.55 13.41 -0.52
C LYS A 109 21.78 14.92 -0.66
#